data_AF-A0AAW0F4L8-F1
#
_entry.id   AF-A0AAW0F4L8-F1
#
_cell.length_a   1.000
_cell.length_b   1.000
_cell.length_c   1.000
_cell.angle_alpha   90.00
_cell.angle_beta   90.00
_cell.angle_gamma   90.00
#
_symmetry.space_group_name_H-M   'P 1'
#
loop_
_entity.id
_entity.type
_entity.pdbx_description
1 polymer ?
#
loop_
_entity_poly.entity_id
_entity_poly.type
_entity_poly.pdbx_seq_one_letter_code
_entity_poly.pdbx_strand_id
1 'polypeptide(L)'
;MHQFVVQKKNRVGEEVWTTRILTVDTENHVLHLSKRREAGLLSHHSMVTIKKVAVWPSYSWLFHSSAFFLGDSRLTLCITGSTVTHGESSAVTRLLRLRTRKMTAPERTALEASRQHLTGDEASSESDVVVEDAEVYRSDGWMLRCMTEDDMQALLSALSIAVIDTTRMKGEFRKSA
;
A
#
# COMPACT_ATOMS: atom_id res chain seq x y z
N MET A 1 1.17 4.84 14.27
CA MET A 1 1.28 4.93 12.79
C MET A 1 2.67 5.40 12.40
N HIS A 2 3.19 4.91 11.26
CA HIS A 2 4.47 5.37 10.70
C HIS A 2 4.27 5.90 9.27
N GLN A 3 4.88 7.03 8.94
CA GLN A 3 4.81 7.63 7.61
C GLN A 3 6.17 7.60 6.94
N PHE A 4 6.18 7.25 5.65
CA PHE A 4 7.40 7.12 4.85
C PHE A 4 7.23 7.87 3.52
N VAL A 5 8.26 8.61 3.13
CA VAL A 5 8.33 9.17 1.78
C VAL A 5 8.85 8.08 0.86
N VAL A 6 8.01 7.63 -0.07
CA VAL A 6 8.33 6.57 -1.01
C VAL A 6 8.08 7.02 -2.43
N GLN A 7 8.70 6.35 -3.39
CA GLN A 7 8.33 6.47 -4.78
C GLN A 7 7.50 5.27 -5.19
N LYS A 8 6.35 5.54 -5.83
CA LYS A 8 5.46 4.51 -6.37
C LYS A 8 5.52 4.48 -7.88
N LYS A 9 5.60 3.28 -8.45
CA LYS A 9 5.35 3.01 -9.88
C LYS A 9 3.86 2.79 -10.11
N ASN A 10 3.28 3.45 -11.13
CA ASN A 10 1.82 3.40 -11.36
C ASN A 10 1.39 2.17 -12.18
N ARG A 11 2.18 1.74 -13.16
CA ARG A 11 1.91 0.55 -13.97
C ARG A 11 3.16 -0.29 -14.21
N VAL A 12 2.93 -1.59 -14.44
CA VAL A 12 3.97 -2.51 -14.93
C VAL A 12 4.41 -2.02 -16.31
N GLY A 13 5.71 -1.75 -16.49
CA GLY A 13 6.26 -1.21 -17.74
C GLY A 13 6.44 0.31 -17.80
N GLU A 14 5.85 1.10 -16.89
CA GLU A 14 6.13 2.55 -16.84
C GLU A 14 7.49 2.83 -16.19
N GLU A 15 8.29 3.71 -16.78
CA GLU A 15 9.57 4.14 -16.19
C GLU A 15 9.41 5.24 -15.13
N VAL A 16 8.22 5.86 -15.08
CA VAL A 16 7.98 7.04 -14.24
C VAL A 16 7.64 6.63 -12.81
N TRP A 17 8.54 7.00 -11.90
CA TRP A 17 8.34 6.94 -10.45
C TRP A 17 7.72 8.24 -9.95
N THR A 18 6.85 8.13 -8.95
CA THR A 18 6.17 9.29 -8.41
C THR A 18 6.19 9.28 -6.89
N THR A 19 6.65 10.36 -6.28
CA THR A 19 6.75 10.48 -4.82
C THR A 19 5.37 10.47 -4.17
N ARG A 20 5.25 9.76 -3.05
CA ARG A 20 4.04 9.56 -2.24
C ARG A 20 4.42 9.51 -0.77
N ILE A 21 3.43 9.76 0.08
CA ILE A 21 3.51 9.40 1.49
C ILE A 21 2.80 8.05 1.62
N LEU A 22 3.53 7.05 2.09
CA LEU A 22 2.98 5.77 2.56
C LEU A 22 2.78 5.88 4.07
N THR A 23 1.55 5.67 4.53
CA THR A 23 1.26 5.53 5.95
C THR A 23 1.01 4.06 6.27
N VAL A 24 1.75 3.54 7.24
CA VAL A 24 1.62 2.18 7.77
C VAL A 24 0.90 2.27 9.11
N ASP A 25 -0.33 1.76 9.15
CA ASP A 25 -1.06 1.54 10.39
C ASP A 25 -0.83 0.12 10.88
N THR A 26 0.07 -0.02 11.85
CA THR A 26 0.45 -1.30 12.44
C THR A 26 -0.63 -1.88 13.35
N GLU A 27 -1.48 -1.03 13.94
CA GLU A 27 -2.52 -1.46 14.88
C GLU A 27 -3.72 -2.03 14.11
N ASN A 28 -4.10 -1.37 13.01
CA ASN A 28 -5.23 -1.78 12.19
C ASN A 28 -4.83 -2.66 10.99
N HIS A 29 -3.54 -2.92 10.78
CA HIS A 29 -3.02 -3.68 9.63
C HIS A 29 -3.41 -3.08 8.26
N VAL A 30 -3.53 -1.76 8.18
CA VAL A 30 -3.93 -1.01 6.98
C VAL A 30 -2.76 -0.18 6.45
N LEU A 31 -2.62 -0.13 5.12
CA LEU A 31 -1.70 0.79 4.47
C LEU A 31 -2.47 1.86 3.71
N HIS A 32 -2.03 3.11 3.82
CA HIS A 32 -2.57 4.23 3.06
C HIS A 32 -1.50 4.83 2.17
N LEU A 33 -1.89 5.22 0.97
CA LEU A 33 -1.02 5.89 0.03
C LEU A 33 -1.65 7.21 -0.41
N SER A 34 -0.86 8.28 -0.28
CA SER A 34 -1.30 9.62 -0.63
C SER A 34 -1.62 9.77 -2.13
N LYS A 35 -2.31 10.86 -2.48
CA LYS A 35 -2.49 11.24 -3.89
C LYS A 35 -1.21 11.85 -4.47
N ARG A 36 -1.01 11.69 -5.78
CA ARG A 36 0.24 12.09 -6.48
C ARG A 36 0.63 13.55 -6.32
N ARG A 37 -0.36 14.43 -6.44
CA ARG A 37 -0.18 15.88 -6.51
C ARG A 37 -0.66 16.57 -5.23
N GLU A 38 -1.00 15.78 -4.22
CA GLU A 38 -1.72 16.23 -3.04
C GLU A 38 -1.36 15.30 -1.88
N ALA A 39 -0.17 15.52 -1.32
CA ALA A 39 0.41 14.67 -0.29
C ALA A 39 -0.39 14.69 1.02
N GLY A 40 -1.14 15.76 1.30
CA GLY A 40 -2.04 15.85 2.46
C GLY A 40 -3.23 14.90 2.39
N LEU A 41 -3.62 14.43 1.20
CA LEU A 41 -4.70 13.45 1.07
C LEU A 41 -4.16 12.03 1.25
N LEU A 42 -3.88 11.65 2.51
CA LEU A 42 -3.20 10.41 2.89
C LEU A 42 -4.01 9.15 2.60
N SER A 43 -5.34 9.18 2.77
CA SER A 43 -6.24 8.04 2.59
C SER A 43 -6.75 7.87 1.14
N HIS A 44 -6.04 8.43 0.16
CA HIS A 44 -6.47 8.38 -1.25
C HIS A 44 -6.58 6.95 -1.78
N HIS A 45 -5.63 6.07 -1.43
CA HIS A 45 -5.67 4.67 -1.80
C HIS A 45 -5.26 3.80 -0.61
N SER A 46 -6.15 2.89 -0.20
CA SER A 46 -5.99 2.10 1.01
C SER A 46 -5.88 0.60 0.70
N MET A 47 -4.94 -0.09 1.34
CA MET A 47 -4.80 -1.54 1.33
C MET A 47 -5.20 -2.08 2.71
N VAL A 48 -6.30 -2.83 2.75
CA VAL A 48 -6.92 -3.35 3.99
C VAL A 48 -6.52 -4.79 4.30
N THR A 49 -5.79 -5.43 3.40
CA THR A 49 -5.20 -6.74 3.65
C THR A 49 -3.88 -6.85 2.92
N ILE A 50 -2.79 -7.03 3.67
CA ILE A 50 -1.47 -7.25 3.12
C ILE A 50 -1.26 -8.76 2.93
N LYS A 51 -1.16 -9.22 1.69
CA LYS A 51 -1.00 -10.64 1.35
C LYS A 51 0.45 -11.06 1.18
N LYS A 52 1.30 -10.15 0.75
CA LYS A 52 2.73 -10.41 0.53
C LYS A 52 3.51 -9.10 0.55
N VAL A 53 4.66 -9.14 1.20
CA VAL A 53 5.72 -8.14 1.04
C VAL A 53 6.92 -8.87 0.45
N ALA A 54 7.37 -8.45 -0.72
CA ALA A 54 8.50 -9.04 -1.42
C ALA A 54 9.58 -7.98 -1.60
N VAL A 55 10.75 -8.25 -1.05
CA VAL A 55 11.97 -7.48 -1.26
C VAL A 55 12.87 -8.21 -2.24
N TRP A 56 13.84 -7.51 -2.81
CA TRP A 56 14.91 -8.14 -3.55
C TRP A 56 15.62 -9.24 -2.73
N PRO A 57 16.06 -10.37 -3.33
CA PRO A 57 15.80 -10.84 -4.71
C PRO A 57 14.50 -11.65 -4.84
N SER A 58 13.66 -11.72 -3.80
CA SER A 58 12.44 -12.53 -3.74
C SER A 58 11.24 -11.95 -4.52
N TYR A 59 11.46 -10.85 -5.23
CA TYR A 59 10.49 -10.17 -6.08
C TYR A 59 10.65 -10.61 -7.55
N SER A 60 9.54 -10.79 -8.29
CA SER A 60 9.54 -11.45 -9.61
C SER A 60 10.19 -10.62 -10.73
N TRP A 61 10.89 -11.30 -11.65
CA TRP A 61 11.49 -10.71 -12.87
C TRP A 61 10.46 -10.01 -13.77
N LEU A 62 9.18 -10.36 -13.75
CA LEU A 62 8.19 -9.66 -14.60
C LEU A 62 8.07 -8.15 -14.30
N PHE A 63 8.60 -7.72 -13.16
CA PHE A 63 8.62 -6.33 -12.71
C PHE A 63 10.02 -5.68 -12.75
N HIS A 64 11.04 -6.42 -13.19
CA HIS A 64 12.48 -6.08 -13.09
C HIS A 64 13.00 -5.07 -14.10
N SER A 65 12.36 -4.93 -15.28
CA SER A 65 13.10 -4.49 -16.48
C SER A 65 13.77 -3.12 -16.34
N SER A 66 13.26 -2.22 -15.50
CA SER A 66 13.84 -0.89 -15.30
C SER A 66 14.63 -0.71 -13.99
N ALA A 67 14.36 -1.48 -12.94
CA ALA A 67 15.02 -1.29 -11.63
C ALA A 67 16.39 -1.98 -11.54
N PHE A 68 16.61 -3.04 -12.33
CA PHE A 68 17.85 -3.83 -12.29
C PHE A 68 19.08 -3.06 -12.78
N PHE A 69 18.92 -2.17 -13.77
CA PHE A 69 20.03 -1.43 -14.37
C PHE A 69 20.53 -0.24 -13.53
N LEU A 70 19.75 0.21 -12.54
CA LEU A 70 20.04 1.45 -11.79
C LEU A 70 20.62 1.21 -10.39
N GLY A 71 20.83 -0.03 -9.96
CA GLY A 71 21.37 -0.33 -8.61
C GLY A 71 20.37 -0.16 -7.46
N ASP A 72 19.18 0.36 -7.73
CA ASP A 72 18.12 0.67 -6.74
C ASP A 72 17.29 -0.56 -6.30
N SER A 73 17.68 -1.77 -6.71
CA SER A 73 16.90 -2.99 -6.43
C SER A 73 16.78 -3.28 -4.93
N ARG A 74 17.81 -2.93 -4.14
CA ARG A 74 17.84 -3.10 -2.68
C ARG A 74 16.89 -2.15 -1.94
N LEU A 75 16.59 -1.00 -2.55
CA LEU A 75 15.67 0.01 -2.01
C LEU A 75 14.24 -0.21 -2.47
N THR A 76 13.99 -1.25 -3.28
CA THR A 76 12.70 -1.51 -3.90
C THR A 76 12.02 -2.71 -3.25
N LEU A 77 10.73 -2.56 -2.96
CA LEU A 77 9.86 -3.65 -2.53
C LEU A 77 8.55 -3.66 -3.30
N CYS A 78 7.86 -4.79 -3.22
CA CYS A 78 6.50 -4.91 -3.67
C CYS A 78 5.58 -5.41 -2.57
N ILE A 79 4.49 -4.68 -2.37
CA ILE A 79 3.40 -5.05 -1.48
C ILE A 79 2.24 -5.50 -2.34
N THR A 80 1.74 -6.71 -2.13
CA THR A 80 0.50 -7.15 -2.75
C THR A 80 -0.56 -7.40 -1.70
N GLY A 81 -1.81 -7.12 -2.07
CA GLY A 81 -2.89 -7.15 -1.11
C GLY A 81 -4.24 -6.86 -1.71
N SER A 82 -5.19 -6.55 -0.85
CA SER A 82 -6.54 -6.18 -1.21
C SER A 82 -6.78 -4.70 -0.91
N THR A 83 -7.20 -3.94 -1.91
CA THR A 83 -7.33 -2.48 -1.85
C THR A 83 -8.78 -2.04 -1.97
N VAL A 84 -9.08 -0.91 -1.34
CA VAL A 84 -10.42 -0.31 -1.37
C VAL A 84 -10.55 0.54 -2.61
N THR A 85 -11.63 0.32 -3.36
CA THR A 85 -12.00 1.15 -4.50
C THR A 85 -13.22 2.00 -4.12
N HIS A 86 -13.05 3.32 -4.11
CA HIS A 86 -14.15 4.27 -4.01
C HIS A 86 -14.66 4.56 -5.45
N GLY A 87 -15.97 4.44 -5.72
CA GLY A 87 -16.58 4.54 -7.07
C GLY A 87 -16.26 5.85 -7.80
N GLU A 88 -16.33 5.99 -9.13
CA GLU A 88 -17.26 5.48 -10.14
C GLU A 88 -16.70 4.34 -11.00
N SER A 89 -17.50 3.29 -11.21
CA SER A 89 -17.13 2.18 -12.07
C SER A 89 -17.18 2.57 -13.56
N SER A 90 -16.02 2.90 -14.13
CA SER A 90 -15.78 2.83 -15.58
C SER A 90 -16.24 1.48 -16.14
N ALA A 91 -16.63 1.41 -17.42
CA ALA A 91 -16.97 0.16 -18.11
C ALA A 91 -15.87 -0.93 -17.99
N VAL A 92 -14.61 -0.52 -17.80
CA VAL A 92 -13.47 -1.43 -17.55
C VAL A 92 -13.56 -2.09 -16.16
N THR A 93 -14.02 -1.35 -15.15
CA THR A 93 -14.28 -1.87 -13.78
C THR A 93 -15.44 -2.87 -13.76
N ARG A 94 -16.42 -2.76 -14.67
CA ARG A 94 -17.50 -3.77 -14.81
C ARG A 94 -16.96 -5.14 -15.27
N LEU A 95 -15.96 -5.17 -16.15
CA LEU A 95 -15.24 -6.39 -16.53
C LEU A 95 -14.36 -6.95 -15.38
N LEU A 96 -13.90 -6.08 -14.48
CA LEU A 96 -13.11 -6.45 -13.29
C LEU A 96 -13.96 -6.88 -12.08
N ARG A 97 -15.29 -6.91 -12.16
CA ARG A 97 -16.18 -7.39 -11.06
C ARG A 97 -15.85 -8.80 -10.58
N LEU A 98 -15.26 -9.65 -11.43
CA LEU A 98 -14.75 -10.98 -11.03
C LEU A 98 -13.63 -10.90 -9.98
N ARG A 99 -12.92 -9.77 -9.90
CA ARG A 99 -11.81 -9.52 -8.99
C ARG A 99 -12.18 -8.59 -7.84
N THR A 100 -13.39 -8.05 -7.78
CA THR A 100 -13.87 -7.30 -6.61
C THR A 100 -14.65 -8.22 -5.66
N ARG A 101 -14.75 -7.82 -4.41
CA ARG A 101 -15.63 -8.43 -3.41
C ARG A 101 -16.16 -7.35 -2.49
N LYS A 102 -17.26 -7.65 -1.79
CA LYS A 102 -17.68 -6.81 -0.68
C LYS A 102 -16.60 -6.80 0.41
N MET A 103 -16.41 -5.64 1.01
CA MET A 103 -15.58 -5.47 2.19
C MET A 103 -16.15 -6.32 3.33
N THR A 104 -15.28 -6.96 4.13
CA THR A 104 -15.74 -7.69 5.32
C THR A 104 -15.93 -6.72 6.49
N ALA A 105 -16.75 -7.08 7.48
CA ALA A 105 -16.93 -6.24 8.67
C ALA A 105 -15.61 -5.95 9.41
N PRO A 106 -14.69 -6.92 9.62
CA PRO A 106 -13.39 -6.63 10.25
C PRO A 106 -12.53 -5.65 9.44
N GLU A 107 -12.48 -5.80 8.11
CA GLU A 107 -11.74 -4.88 7.24
C GLU A 107 -12.31 -3.46 7.32
N ARG A 108 -13.64 -3.36 7.37
CA ARG A 108 -14.34 -2.07 7.50
C ARG A 108 -14.00 -1.40 8.82
N THR A 109 -14.14 -2.12 9.94
CA THR A 109 -13.79 -1.60 11.26
C THR A 109 -12.33 -1.16 11.33
N ALA A 110 -11.40 -1.97 10.80
CA ALA A 110 -9.99 -1.62 10.76
C ALA A 110 -9.72 -0.37 9.91
N LEU A 111 -10.35 -0.25 8.74
CA LEU A 111 -10.19 0.93 7.88
C LEU A 111 -10.77 2.20 8.54
N GLU A 112 -11.95 2.10 9.15
CA GLU A 112 -12.59 3.22 9.85
C GLU A 112 -11.74 3.70 11.03
N ALA A 113 -11.28 2.78 11.89
CA ALA A 113 -10.37 3.09 12.99
C ALA A 113 -9.06 3.72 12.49
N SER A 114 -8.49 3.17 11.42
CA SER A 114 -7.27 3.72 10.80
C SER A 114 -7.47 5.13 10.24
N ARG A 115 -8.64 5.42 9.66
CA ARG A 115 -8.97 6.76 9.16
C ARG A 115 -9.17 7.77 10.28
N GLN A 116 -9.77 7.38 11.40
CA GLN A 116 -9.88 8.23 12.58
C GLN A 116 -8.51 8.63 13.11
N HIS A 117 -7.55 7.69 13.13
CA HIS A 117 -6.16 7.99 13.49
C HIS A 117 -5.46 8.94 12.50
N LEU A 118 -5.84 8.93 11.21
CA LEU A 118 -5.27 9.83 10.19
C LEU A 118 -5.78 11.26 10.27
N THR A 119 -7.07 11.45 10.57
CA THR A 119 -7.70 12.78 10.60
C THR A 119 -7.58 13.47 11.95
N GLY A 120 -7.28 12.72 13.03
CA GLY A 120 -7.36 13.23 14.39
C GLY A 120 -8.80 13.56 14.80
N ASP A 121 -8.99 14.00 16.06
CA ASP A 121 -10.30 14.39 16.63
C ASP A 121 -10.96 15.60 15.92
N GLU A 122 -10.29 16.23 14.94
CA GLU A 122 -10.87 17.28 14.10
C GLU A 122 -11.69 16.67 12.96
N ALA A 123 -12.76 15.97 13.32
CA ALA A 123 -13.83 15.61 12.40
C ALA A 123 -14.66 16.86 12.07
N SER A 124 -14.17 17.73 11.19
CA SER A 124 -15.03 18.66 10.47
C SER A 124 -14.75 18.62 8.98
N SER A 125 -15.64 17.94 8.27
CA SER A 125 -15.97 18.16 6.86
C SER A 125 -14.82 18.09 5.86
N GLU A 126 -14.56 16.89 5.31
CA GLU A 126 -14.49 16.64 3.86
C GLU A 126 -13.97 15.23 3.58
N SER A 127 -14.89 14.26 3.60
CA SER A 127 -14.97 13.09 2.71
C SER A 127 -15.75 12.00 3.43
N ASP A 128 -17.04 12.28 3.60
CA ASP A 128 -18.07 11.30 3.94
C ASP A 128 -18.26 10.36 2.74
N VAL A 129 -17.20 9.64 2.37
CA VAL A 129 -17.31 8.51 1.46
C VAL A 129 -17.77 7.36 2.33
N VAL A 130 -19.09 7.29 2.46
CA VAL A 130 -19.85 6.23 3.11
C VAL A 130 -19.19 4.88 2.78
N VAL A 131 -18.55 4.28 3.78
CA VAL A 131 -17.84 2.98 3.67
C VAL A 131 -18.83 1.83 3.40
N GLU A 132 -20.14 2.09 3.48
CA GLU A 132 -21.20 1.09 3.36
C GLU A 132 -21.21 0.34 2.03
N ASP A 133 -20.77 0.97 0.94
CA ASP A 133 -20.73 0.37 -0.41
C ASP A 133 -19.32 0.20 -0.99
N ALA A 134 -18.28 0.25 -0.16
CA ALA A 134 -16.91 0.10 -0.63
C ALA A 134 -16.64 -1.32 -1.16
N GLU A 135 -16.26 -1.41 -2.45
CA GLU A 135 -15.76 -2.65 -3.04
C GLU A 135 -14.26 -2.80 -2.73
N VAL A 136 -13.85 -4.05 -2.48
CA VAL A 136 -12.44 -4.40 -2.29
C VAL A 136 -11.96 -5.14 -3.53
N TYR A 137 -10.94 -4.58 -4.19
CA TYR A 137 -10.22 -5.27 -5.25
C TYR A 137 -9.30 -6.33 -4.64
N ARG A 138 -9.50 -7.59 -5.02
CA ARG A 138 -8.91 -8.75 -4.36
C ARG A 138 -7.39 -8.85 -4.49
N SER A 139 -6.78 -8.24 -5.51
CA SER A 139 -5.35 -8.42 -5.78
C SER A 139 -4.73 -7.21 -6.48
N ASP A 140 -4.32 -6.21 -5.69
CA ASP A 140 -3.50 -5.10 -6.17
C ASP A 140 -2.02 -5.29 -5.78
N GLY A 141 -1.12 -4.67 -6.53
CA GLY A 141 0.33 -4.71 -6.31
C GLY A 141 0.94 -3.32 -6.36
N TRP A 142 1.59 -2.92 -5.28
CA TRP A 142 2.31 -1.65 -5.17
C TRP A 142 3.79 -1.93 -5.25
N MET A 143 4.45 -1.37 -6.27
CA MET A 143 5.91 -1.32 -6.31
C MET A 143 6.35 0.02 -5.74
N LEU A 144 7.15 -0.06 -4.67
CA LEU A 144 7.61 1.08 -3.90
C LEU A 144 9.13 1.09 -3.84
N ARG A 145 9.72 2.27 -3.86
CA ARG A 145 11.15 2.51 -3.67
C ARG A 145 11.36 3.51 -2.55
N CYS A 146 12.20 3.16 -1.58
CA CYS A 146 12.67 4.05 -0.53
C CYS A 146 13.79 4.96 -1.03
N MET A 147 14.05 6.07 -0.33
CA MET A 147 15.12 7.01 -0.71
C MET A 147 16.48 6.55 -0.18
N THR A 148 16.50 5.88 0.97
CA THR A 148 17.73 5.38 1.63
C THR A 148 17.57 3.95 2.15
N GLU A 149 18.68 3.29 2.48
CA GLU A 149 18.65 1.97 3.12
C GLU A 149 18.05 2.04 4.54
N ASP A 150 18.25 3.14 5.26
CA ASP A 150 17.67 3.35 6.59
C ASP A 150 16.14 3.47 6.51
N ASP A 151 15.62 4.23 5.54
CA ASP A 151 14.17 4.31 5.26
C ASP A 151 13.61 2.93 4.93
N MET A 152 14.35 2.16 4.14
CA MET A 152 13.98 0.80 3.77
C MET A 152 13.90 -0.10 5.01
N GLN A 153 14.90 -0.06 5.88
CA GLN A 153 14.92 -0.85 7.10
C GLN A 153 13.78 -0.45 8.06
N ALA A 154 13.57 0.84 8.27
CA ALA A 154 12.48 1.35 9.10
C ALA A 154 11.10 0.94 8.54
N LEU A 155 10.92 1.01 7.22
CA LEU A 155 9.70 0.58 6.56
C LEU A 155 9.47 -0.92 6.71
N LEU A 156 10.50 -1.75 6.49
CA LEU A 156 10.38 -3.21 6.64
C LEU A 156 10.08 -3.60 8.09
N SER A 157 10.64 -2.89 9.07
CA SER A 157 10.29 -3.06 10.48
C SER A 157 8.81 -2.78 10.73
N ALA A 158 8.30 -1.63 10.26
CA ALA A 158 6.88 -1.30 10.39
C ALA A 158 5.97 -2.32 9.67
N LEU A 159 6.34 -2.76 8.47
CA LEU A 159 5.60 -3.79 7.72
C LEU A 159 5.63 -5.15 8.42
N SER A 160 6.71 -5.51 9.11
CA SER A 160 6.78 -6.78 9.84
C SER A 160 5.75 -6.87 10.98
N ILE A 161 5.33 -5.72 11.52
CA ILE A 161 4.29 -5.60 12.54
C ILE A 161 2.91 -5.51 11.87
N ALA A 162 2.79 -4.73 10.78
CA ALA A 162 1.52 -4.54 10.09
C ALA A 162 1.04 -5.79 9.32
N VAL A 163 1.95 -6.69 8.90
CA VAL A 163 1.59 -7.93 8.22
C VAL A 163 1.22 -9.00 9.25
N ILE A 164 -0.05 -9.40 9.27
CA ILE A 164 -0.59 -10.41 10.22
C ILE A 164 0.17 -11.74 10.14
N ASP A 165 0.53 -12.19 8.93
CA ASP A 165 1.27 -13.43 8.71
C ASP A 165 2.68 -13.12 8.20
N THR A 166 3.66 -13.15 9.11
CA THR A 166 5.06 -12.80 8.79
C THR A 166 5.69 -13.72 7.75
N THR A 167 5.15 -14.92 7.49
CA THR A 167 5.62 -15.79 6.40
C THR A 167 5.37 -15.20 5.01
N ARG A 168 4.52 -14.16 4.95
CA ARG A 168 4.24 -13.37 3.75
C ARG A 168 5.30 -12.32 3.43
N MET A 169 6.25 -12.10 4.34
CA MET A 169 7.44 -11.29 4.09
C MET A 169 8.53 -12.18 3.46
N LYS A 170 8.96 -11.86 2.23
CA LYS A 170 10.01 -12.59 1.52
C LYS A 170 11.13 -11.65 1.07
N GLY A 171 12.38 -12.02 1.30
CA GLY A 171 13.56 -11.22 0.94
C GLY A 171 14.65 -11.34 2.00
N GLU A 172 15.83 -10.78 1.71
CA GLU A 172 16.87 -10.66 2.74
C GLU A 172 16.55 -9.48 3.64
N PHE A 173 16.07 -9.79 4.85
CA PHE A 173 15.95 -8.82 5.93
C PHE A 173 17.20 -8.97 6.78
N ARG A 174 18.14 -8.01 6.71
CA ARG A 174 19.14 -7.92 7.78
C ARG A 174 18.38 -7.53 9.04
N LYS A 175 18.07 -8.50 9.90
CA LYS A 175 17.71 -8.23 11.28
C LYS A 175 18.94 -7.55 11.89
N SER A 176 18.83 -6.27 12.24
CA SER A 176 19.82 -5.69 13.15
C SER A 176 19.80 -6.53 14.43
N ALA A 177 20.97 -7.05 14.78
CA ALA A 177 21.24 -7.72 16.04
C ALA A 177 21.18 -6.73 17.21
#